data_AF-A0A7S3LPR4-F1
#
_entry.id   AF-A0A7S3LPR4-F1
#
_cell.length_a   1.000
_cell.length_b   1.000
_cell.length_c   1.000
_cell.angle_alpha   90.00
_cell.angle_beta   90.00
_cell.angle_gamma   90.00
#
_symmetry.space_group_name_H-M   'P 1'
#
loop_
_entity.id
_entity.type
_entity.pdbx_description
1 polymer ?
#
loop_
_entity_poly.entity_id
_entity_poly.type
_entity_poly.pdbx_seq_one_letter_code
_entity_poly.pdbx_strand_id
1 'polypeptide(L)'
;ISPGSMPPKSTRLAEEGAAIVAFKLVDKGIFQEEGIAKILTSPPSDGEMISGTRNLADNISDLRAQVAANNNGILLVQKLIEERSLEVVHAYMEYIQKNAETAVRKMLKNFASRIDQANADSFVSVNAEDYMDNGSVIRLKVTIDKKSKIAL
;
A
#
# COMPACT_ATOMS: atom_id res chain seq x y z
N ILE A 1 -4.71 -7.14 26.37
CA ILE A 1 -4.78 -6.73 24.95
C ILE A 1 -6.17 -6.16 24.73
N SER A 2 -6.28 -4.89 24.34
CA SER A 2 -7.55 -4.16 24.22
C SER A 2 -8.36 -4.62 22.99
N PRO A 3 -9.71 -4.55 23.02
CA PRO A 3 -10.52 -4.82 21.83
C PRO A 3 -10.34 -3.74 20.75
N GLY A 4 -9.89 -4.13 19.55
CA GLY A 4 -9.85 -3.26 18.36
C GLY A 4 -8.82 -3.75 17.34
N SER A 5 -8.92 -3.32 16.08
CA SER A 5 -7.94 -3.61 15.01
C SER A 5 -6.63 -2.82 15.16
N MET A 6 -6.61 -1.81 16.03
CA MET A 6 -5.44 -1.00 16.33
C MET A 6 -5.33 -0.87 17.87
N PRO A 7 -4.77 -1.88 18.56
CA PRO A 7 -4.63 -1.85 20.02
C PRO A 7 -3.73 -0.68 20.44
N PRO A 8 -4.26 0.34 21.15
CA PRO A 8 -3.55 1.61 21.40
C PRO A 8 -2.41 1.50 22.42
N LYS A 9 -2.20 0.31 22.98
CA LYS A 9 -1.17 0.02 23.98
C LYS A 9 -0.10 -0.93 23.47
N SER A 10 -0.16 -1.31 22.19
CA SER A 10 0.89 -2.12 21.59
C SER A 10 2.17 -1.29 21.48
N THR A 11 3.26 -1.88 21.96
CA THR A 11 4.62 -1.38 21.94
C THR A 11 5.51 -2.22 21.02
N ARG A 12 5.05 -3.42 20.64
CA ARG A 12 5.74 -4.35 19.75
C ARG A 12 4.76 -4.93 18.73
N LEU A 13 5.23 -5.22 17.52
CA LEU A 13 4.42 -5.80 16.43
C LEU A 13 3.72 -7.10 16.83
N ALA A 14 4.36 -7.94 17.65
CA ALA A 14 3.77 -9.19 18.15
C ALA A 14 2.49 -8.98 18.97
N GLU A 15 2.27 -7.77 19.51
CA GLU A 15 1.10 -7.40 20.28
C GLU A 15 -0.08 -6.94 19.39
N GLU A 16 0.15 -6.78 18.08
CA GLU A 16 -0.85 -6.34 17.09
C GLU A 16 -1.56 -7.51 16.38
N GLY A 17 -1.21 -8.76 16.71
CA GLY A 17 -1.85 -9.97 16.19
C GLY A 17 -1.09 -10.61 15.04
N ALA A 18 -1.82 -11.24 14.11
CA ALA A 18 -1.22 -12.01 13.02
C ALA A 18 -0.51 -11.10 11.99
N ALA A 19 0.83 -11.12 11.97
CA ALA A 19 1.64 -10.47 10.95
C ALA A 19 1.97 -11.46 9.82
N ILE A 20 1.38 -11.25 8.64
CA ILE A 20 1.52 -12.15 7.48
C ILE A 20 2.32 -11.42 6.40
N VAL A 21 3.54 -11.88 6.14
CA VAL A 21 4.35 -11.33 5.02
C VAL A 21 3.74 -11.69 3.68
N ALA A 22 3.47 -12.97 3.47
CA ALA A 22 2.78 -13.48 2.30
C ALA A 22 2.14 -14.83 2.60
N PHE A 23 0.94 -15.04 2.06
CA PHE A 23 0.27 -16.33 2.03
C PHE A 23 -0.46 -16.47 0.70
N LYS A 24 -0.32 -17.61 0.04
CA LYS A 24 -1.00 -17.89 -1.24
C LYS A 24 -2.47 -18.19 -0.99
N LEU A 25 -3.30 -17.14 -0.94
CA LEU A 25 -4.71 -17.23 -0.54
C LEU A 25 -5.59 -18.00 -1.53
N VAL A 26 -5.23 -17.97 -2.81
CA VAL A 26 -5.91 -18.73 -3.87
C VAL A 26 -4.87 -19.51 -4.66
N ASP A 27 -5.07 -20.83 -4.75
CA ASP A 27 -4.24 -21.70 -5.58
C ASP A 27 -5.11 -22.43 -6.59
N LYS A 28 -4.80 -22.26 -7.89
CA LYS A 28 -5.57 -22.87 -9.00
C LYS A 28 -7.09 -22.67 -8.88
N GLY A 29 -7.51 -21.48 -8.44
CA GLY A 29 -8.93 -21.13 -8.23
C GLY A 29 -9.54 -21.62 -6.92
N ILE A 30 -8.77 -22.30 -6.06
CA ILE A 30 -9.24 -22.83 -4.78
C ILE A 30 -8.80 -21.88 -3.66
N PHE A 31 -9.78 -21.35 -2.92
CA PHE A 31 -9.55 -20.54 -1.73
C PHE A 31 -8.96 -21.39 -0.60
N GLN A 32 -7.78 -21.01 -0.12
CA GLN A 32 -7.01 -21.79 0.86
C GLN A 32 -7.47 -21.49 2.30
N GLU A 33 -8.73 -21.80 2.59
CA GLU A 33 -9.39 -21.44 3.86
C GLU A 33 -8.69 -22.02 5.08
N GLU A 34 -8.38 -23.32 5.06
CA GLU A 34 -7.78 -24.00 6.20
C GLU A 34 -6.42 -23.36 6.56
N GLY A 35 -5.60 -23.08 5.55
CA GLY A 35 -4.28 -22.47 5.74
C GLY A 35 -4.37 -21.07 6.34
N ILE A 36 -5.24 -20.20 5.79
CA ILE A 36 -5.40 -18.84 6.33
C ILE A 36 -6.09 -18.85 7.69
N ALA A 37 -7.07 -19.73 7.91
CA ALA A 37 -7.72 -19.88 9.20
C ALA A 37 -6.74 -20.32 10.29
N LYS A 38 -5.81 -21.23 9.97
CA LYS A 38 -4.73 -21.63 10.88
C LYS A 38 -3.83 -20.46 11.22
N ILE A 39 -3.41 -19.66 10.23
CA ILE A 39 -2.57 -18.47 10.46
C ILE A 39 -3.30 -17.44 11.33
N LEU A 40 -4.58 -17.21 11.07
CA LEU A 40 -5.37 -16.22 11.81
C LEU A 40 -5.67 -16.68 13.24
N THR A 41 -5.94 -17.97 13.48
CA THR A 41 -6.28 -18.49 14.81
C THR A 41 -5.06 -18.87 15.64
N SER A 42 -3.95 -19.24 15.00
CA SER A 42 -2.69 -19.63 15.62
C SER A 42 -1.52 -19.00 14.86
N PRO A 43 -1.31 -17.67 15.02
CA PRO A 43 -0.28 -16.96 14.30
C PRO A 43 1.10 -17.54 14.62
N PRO A 44 1.99 -17.73 13.63
CA PRO A 44 3.35 -18.18 13.87
C PRO A 44 4.07 -17.18 14.78
N SER A 45 4.84 -17.67 15.74
CA SER A 45 5.62 -16.81 16.61
C SER A 45 6.99 -17.42 16.95
N ASP A 46 8.00 -16.56 17.02
CA ASP A 46 9.36 -16.92 17.39
C ASP A 46 9.53 -16.98 18.93
N GLY A 47 8.58 -17.63 19.61
CA GLY A 47 8.59 -17.83 21.07
C GLY A 47 7.73 -16.86 21.89
N GLU A 48 7.05 -15.89 21.26
CA GLU A 48 6.08 -15.00 21.92
C GLU A 48 4.64 -15.47 21.69
N MET A 49 3.75 -15.40 22.68
CA MET A 49 2.36 -15.79 22.45
C MET A 49 1.61 -14.67 21.71
N ILE A 50 1.31 -14.89 20.42
CA ILE A 50 0.48 -13.97 19.63
C ILE A 50 -0.98 -14.42 19.70
N SER A 51 -1.87 -13.51 20.07
CA SER A 51 -3.30 -13.82 20.08
C SER A 51 -3.83 -14.01 18.67
N GLY A 52 -4.53 -15.11 18.43
CA GLY A 52 -5.31 -15.31 17.21
C GLY A 52 -6.53 -14.39 17.12
N THR A 53 -7.16 -14.40 15.95
CA THR A 53 -8.39 -13.67 15.68
C THR A 53 -9.53 -14.11 16.60
N ARG A 54 -10.37 -13.14 16.95
CA ARG A 54 -11.59 -13.35 17.75
C ARG A 54 -12.84 -13.46 16.87
N ASN A 55 -12.72 -13.19 15.58
CA ASN A 55 -13.84 -13.19 14.64
C ASN A 55 -13.41 -13.77 13.29
N LEU A 56 -13.08 -15.06 13.31
CA LEU A 56 -12.60 -15.78 12.13
C LEU A 56 -13.61 -15.72 10.98
N ALA A 57 -14.90 -15.84 11.26
CA ALA A 57 -15.94 -15.84 10.24
C ALA A 57 -15.94 -14.55 9.42
N ASP A 58 -15.90 -13.39 10.08
CA ASP A 58 -15.85 -12.10 9.39
C ASP A 58 -14.54 -11.92 8.63
N ASN A 59 -13.39 -12.32 9.21
CA ASN A 59 -12.12 -12.24 8.50
C ASN A 59 -12.12 -13.10 7.22
N ILE A 60 -12.66 -14.32 7.26
CA ILE A 60 -12.78 -15.17 6.07
C ILE A 60 -13.74 -14.56 5.05
N SER A 61 -14.86 -13.97 5.52
CA SER A 61 -15.81 -13.28 4.65
C SER A 61 -15.16 -12.10 3.90
N ASP A 62 -14.41 -11.26 4.61
CA ASP A 62 -13.70 -10.12 4.03
C ASP A 62 -12.66 -10.56 2.99
N LEU A 63 -11.88 -11.60 3.32
CA LEU A 63 -10.89 -12.17 2.40
C LEU A 63 -11.54 -12.73 1.14
N ARG A 64 -12.68 -13.42 1.26
CA ARG A 64 -13.45 -13.91 0.10
C ARG A 64 -13.99 -12.75 -0.74
N ALA A 65 -14.47 -11.67 -0.10
CA ALA A 65 -14.92 -10.48 -0.82
C ALA A 65 -13.78 -9.81 -1.60
N GLN A 66 -12.59 -9.69 -1.01
CA GLN A 66 -11.40 -9.18 -1.69
C GLN A 66 -10.98 -10.07 -2.87
N VAL A 67 -11.01 -11.41 -2.71
CA VAL A 67 -10.75 -12.37 -3.78
C VAL A 67 -11.77 -12.23 -4.91
N ALA A 68 -13.06 -12.09 -4.60
CA ALA A 68 -14.11 -11.90 -5.60
C ALA A 68 -13.93 -10.59 -6.38
N ALA A 69 -13.57 -9.50 -5.70
CA ALA A 69 -13.26 -8.22 -6.34
C ALA A 69 -12.06 -8.33 -7.29
N ASN A 70 -11.00 -9.03 -6.87
CA ASN A 70 -9.83 -9.27 -7.73
C ASN A 70 -10.20 -10.15 -8.95
N ASN A 71 -10.98 -11.21 -8.75
CA ASN A 71 -11.46 -12.06 -9.84
C ASN A 71 -12.29 -11.27 -10.86
N ASN A 72 -13.14 -10.35 -10.41
CA ASN A 72 -13.86 -9.43 -11.30
C ASN A 72 -12.87 -8.56 -12.11
N GLY A 73 -11.85 -8.01 -11.45
CA GLY A 73 -10.76 -7.29 -12.13
C GLY A 73 -10.09 -8.11 -13.22
N ILE A 74 -9.77 -9.38 -12.96
CA ILE A 74 -9.19 -10.31 -13.95
C ILE A 74 -10.12 -10.45 -15.15
N LEU A 75 -11.41 -10.69 -14.94
CA LEU A 75 -12.39 -10.85 -16.02
C LEU A 75 -12.51 -9.59 -16.88
N LEU A 76 -12.55 -8.41 -16.25
CA LEU A 76 -12.62 -7.14 -16.96
C LEU A 76 -11.37 -6.86 -17.79
N VAL A 77 -10.19 -7.19 -17.26
CA VAL A 77 -8.93 -7.07 -18.01
C VAL A 77 -8.87 -8.06 -19.17
N GLN A 78 -9.29 -9.32 -18.96
CA GLN A 78 -9.38 -10.32 -20.03
C GLN A 78 -10.29 -9.86 -21.16
N LYS A 79 -11.49 -9.35 -20.82
CA LYS A 79 -12.42 -8.80 -21.81
C LYS A 79 -11.82 -7.62 -22.58
N LEU A 80 -11.10 -6.72 -21.89
CA LEU A 80 -10.42 -5.60 -22.54
C LEU A 80 -9.33 -6.08 -23.52
N ILE A 81 -8.59 -7.13 -23.16
CA ILE A 81 -7.59 -7.76 -24.03
C ILE A 81 -8.26 -8.38 -25.25
N GLU A 82 -9.39 -9.06 -25.10
CA GLU A 82 -10.16 -9.60 -26.24
C GLU A 82 -10.63 -8.50 -27.20
N GLU A 83 -11.07 -7.36 -26.68
CA GLU A 83 -11.57 -6.23 -27.48
C GLU A 83 -10.46 -5.40 -28.16
N ARG A 84 -9.21 -5.43 -27.66
CA ARG A 84 -8.15 -4.49 -28.06
C ARG A 84 -6.78 -5.10 -28.35
N SER A 85 -6.54 -6.38 -28.06
CA SER A 85 -5.24 -7.07 -27.99
C SER A 85 -4.41 -6.77 -26.73
N LEU A 86 -3.57 -7.73 -26.37
CA LEU A 86 -2.71 -7.68 -25.18
C LEU A 86 -1.66 -6.56 -25.32
N GLU A 87 -1.10 -6.41 -26.51
CA GLU A 87 -0.07 -5.42 -26.83
C GLU A 87 -0.59 -4.00 -26.62
N VAL A 88 -1.82 -3.72 -27.06
CA VAL A 88 -2.46 -2.41 -26.88
C VAL A 88 -2.75 -2.14 -25.41
N VAL A 89 -3.28 -3.12 -24.68
CA VAL A 89 -3.58 -2.96 -23.25
C VAL A 89 -2.31 -2.64 -22.46
N HIS A 90 -1.21 -3.37 -22.71
CA HIS A 90 0.07 -3.07 -22.06
C HIS A 90 0.63 -1.69 -22.42
N ALA A 91 0.58 -1.30 -23.70
CA ALA A 91 1.03 0.02 -24.13
C ALA A 91 0.27 1.14 -23.40
N TYR A 92 -1.05 1.00 -23.25
CA TYR A 92 -1.85 1.98 -22.50
C TYR A 92 -1.59 1.96 -21.00
N MET A 93 -1.32 0.80 -20.38
CA MET A 93 -0.89 0.74 -18.97
C MET A 93 0.40 1.53 -18.74
N GLU A 94 1.38 1.38 -19.63
CA GLU A 94 2.63 2.15 -19.57
C GLU A 94 2.38 3.65 -19.79
N TYR A 95 1.52 4.02 -20.74
CA TYR A 95 1.17 5.42 -20.97
C TYR A 95 0.50 6.07 -19.76
N ILE A 96 -0.40 5.36 -19.08
CA ILE A 96 -1.06 5.85 -17.86
C ILE A 96 -0.01 6.11 -16.77
N GLN A 97 0.89 5.16 -16.53
CA GLN A 97 1.93 5.30 -15.50
C GLN A 97 2.89 6.46 -15.83
N LYS A 98 3.33 6.57 -17.09
CA LYS A 98 4.20 7.66 -17.54
C LYS A 98 3.53 9.02 -17.45
N ASN A 99 2.24 9.10 -17.79
CA ASN A 99 1.47 10.33 -17.64
C ASN A 99 1.33 10.73 -16.17
N ALA A 100 1.06 9.79 -15.27
CA ALA A 100 0.98 10.05 -13.83
C ALA A 100 2.33 10.55 -13.28
N GLU A 101 3.43 9.90 -13.63
CA GLU A 101 4.79 10.31 -13.28
C GLU A 101 5.09 11.73 -13.79
N THR A 102 4.81 12.01 -15.06
CA THR A 102 5.02 13.33 -15.65
C THR A 102 4.16 14.41 -14.96
N ALA A 103 2.91 14.10 -14.61
CA ALA A 103 2.01 15.02 -13.92
C ALA A 103 2.53 15.38 -12.51
N VAL A 104 2.90 14.37 -11.72
CA VAL A 104 3.48 14.56 -10.37
C VAL A 104 4.80 15.32 -10.45
N ARG A 105 5.68 14.98 -11.40
CA ARG A 105 6.93 15.71 -11.64
C ARG A 105 6.69 17.18 -11.94
N LYS A 106 5.76 17.47 -12.85
CA LYS A 106 5.42 18.86 -13.22
C LYS A 106 4.88 19.62 -12.02
N MET A 107 4.02 18.99 -11.21
CA MET A 107 3.51 19.57 -9.97
C MET A 107 4.66 19.94 -9.01
N LEU A 108 5.59 19.01 -8.74
CA LEU A 108 6.73 19.25 -7.85
C LEU A 108 7.68 20.33 -8.38
N LYS A 109 7.96 20.36 -9.70
CA LYS A 109 8.79 21.41 -10.32
C LYS A 109 8.14 22.79 -10.23
N ASN A 110 6.83 22.87 -10.48
CA ASN A 110 6.07 24.11 -10.34
C ASN A 110 6.00 24.58 -8.88
N PHE A 111 5.90 23.66 -7.94
CA PHE A 111 5.98 23.98 -6.52
C PHE A 111 7.37 24.54 -6.17
N ALA A 112 8.45 23.84 -6.58
CA ALA A 112 9.83 24.27 -6.35
C ALA A 112 10.16 25.64 -6.96
N SER A 113 9.66 25.94 -8.16
CA SER A 113 9.90 27.25 -8.80
C SER A 113 9.18 28.41 -8.11
N ARG A 114 8.03 28.16 -7.47
CA ARG A 114 7.29 29.19 -6.72
C ARG A 114 8.00 29.59 -5.44
N ILE A 115 8.59 28.62 -4.74
CA ILE A 115 9.21 28.81 -3.42
C ILE A 115 10.67 29.26 -3.50
N ASP A 116 11.37 28.99 -4.61
CA ASP A 116 12.78 29.34 -4.79
C ASP A 116 13.00 30.10 -6.10
N GLN A 117 12.54 31.35 -6.11
CA GLN A 117 12.60 32.26 -7.27
C GLN A 117 14.00 32.87 -7.48
N ALA A 118 14.87 32.82 -6.47
CA ALA A 118 16.11 33.59 -6.43
C ALA A 118 17.40 32.73 -6.46
N ASN A 119 17.35 31.43 -6.14
CA ASN A 119 18.56 30.59 -6.17
C ASN A 119 18.71 29.80 -7.48
N ALA A 120 19.93 29.84 -8.01
CA ALA A 120 20.39 29.03 -9.14
C ALA A 120 20.62 27.55 -8.78
N ASP A 121 20.40 27.18 -7.51
CA ASP A 121 20.69 25.84 -7.04
C ASP A 121 19.70 24.82 -7.61
N SER A 122 20.23 23.63 -7.88
CA SER A 122 19.52 22.58 -8.62
C SER A 122 18.50 21.85 -7.76
N PHE A 123 18.63 21.94 -6.43
CA PHE A 123 17.77 21.28 -5.46
C PHE A 123 17.09 22.29 -4.55
N VAL A 124 15.86 22.00 -4.14
CA VAL A 124 15.13 22.76 -3.12
C VAL A 124 14.63 21.80 -2.05
N SER A 125 14.82 22.18 -0.79
CA SER A 125 14.27 21.42 0.34
C SER A 125 13.18 22.21 1.04
N VAL A 126 12.05 21.55 1.32
CA VAL A 126 10.98 22.06 2.18
C VAL A 126 10.82 21.14 3.38
N ASN A 127 10.43 21.72 4.51
CA ASN A 127 10.16 20.99 5.73
C ASN A 127 8.73 21.27 6.19
N ALA A 128 8.07 20.26 6.73
CA ALA A 128 6.80 20.38 7.42
C ALA A 128 6.91 19.68 8.78
N GLU A 129 6.29 20.27 9.79
CA GLU A 129 6.18 19.73 11.15
C GLU A 129 4.70 19.71 11.53
N ASP A 130 4.24 18.60 12.08
CA ASP A 130 2.88 18.42 12.59
C ASP A 130 2.92 17.63 13.91
N TYR A 131 1.82 17.65 14.66
CA TYR A 131 1.71 17.09 16.00
C TYR A 131 0.54 16.09 16.09
N MET A 132 0.82 14.91 16.64
CA MET A 132 -0.23 13.94 16.97
C MET A 132 -0.95 14.33 18.26
N ASP A 133 -2.12 13.73 18.54
CA ASP A 133 -2.92 13.99 19.75
C ASP A 133 -2.16 13.78 21.07
N ASN A 134 -1.12 12.92 21.07
CA ASN A 134 -0.27 12.67 22.22
C ASN A 134 0.96 13.61 22.32
N GLY A 135 1.04 14.63 21.45
CA GLY A 135 2.15 15.58 21.37
C GLY A 135 3.38 15.07 20.61
N SER A 136 3.36 13.84 20.08
CA SER A 136 4.47 13.33 19.25
C SER A 136 4.59 14.14 17.97
N VAL A 137 5.82 14.46 17.59
CA VAL A 137 6.10 15.32 16.43
C VAL A 137 6.37 14.48 15.19
N ILE A 138 5.66 14.78 14.10
CA ILE A 138 5.92 14.23 12.77
C ILE A 138 6.68 15.29 11.98
N ARG A 139 7.89 14.95 11.52
CA ARG A 139 8.71 15.83 10.67
C ARG A 139 8.87 15.22 9.30
N LEU A 140 8.55 15.99 8.28
CA LEU A 140 8.78 15.65 6.88
C LEU A 140 9.77 16.64 6.28
N LYS A 141 10.83 16.12 5.68
CA LYS A 141 11.70 16.88 4.78
C LYS A 141 11.57 16.30 3.38
N VAL A 142 11.21 17.16 2.42
CA VAL A 142 11.16 16.80 1.01
C VAL A 142 12.23 17.59 0.27
N THR A 143 13.10 16.89 -0.45
CA THR A 143 14.10 17.49 -1.32
C THR A 143 13.73 17.22 -2.77
N ILE A 144 13.56 18.30 -3.54
CA ILE A 144 13.13 18.28 -4.94
C ILE A 144 14.31 18.67 -5.82
N ASP A 145 14.64 17.81 -6.77
CA ASP A 145 15.57 18.14 -7.86
C ASP A 145 14.81 18.84 -8.99
N LYS A 146 15.15 20.10 -9.27
CA LYS A 146 14.55 20.90 -10.35
C LYS A 146 14.92 20.35 -11.73
N LYS A 147 16.11 19.77 -11.88
CA LYS A 147 16.67 19.31 -13.16
C LYS A 147 16.40 17.82 -13.42
N SER A 148 16.17 17.01 -12.39
CA SER A 148 15.94 15.57 -12.59
C SER A 148 14.79 15.30 -13.55
N LYS A 149 15.06 14.34 -14.44
CA LYS A 149 14.09 13.73 -15.37
C LYS A 149 13.51 12.42 -14.82
N ILE A 150 13.93 11.97 -13.64
CA ILE A 150 13.51 10.72 -12.99
C ILE A 150 12.91 11.05 -11.63
N ALA A 151 11.85 10.36 -11.22
CA ALA A 151 11.16 10.59 -9.95
C ALA A 151 11.63 9.44 -9.06
N LEU A 152 12.22 9.78 -7.92
CA LEU A 152 12.36 8.86 -6.80
C LEU A 152 11.27 9.21 -5.80
#